data_AF-A0A1G2F9Z1-F1
#
_entry.id   AF-A0A1G2F9Z1-F1
#
_cell.length_a   1.000
_cell.length_b   1.000
_cell.length_c   1.000
_cell.angle_alpha   90.00
_cell.angle_beta   90.00
_cell.angle_gamma   90.00
#
_symmetry.space_group_name_H-M   'P 1'
#
loop_
_entity.id
_entity.type
_entity.pdbx_description
1 polymer ?
#
loop_
_entity_poly.entity_id
_entity_poly.type
_entity_poly.pdbx_seq_one_letter_code
_entity_poly.pdbx_strand_id
1 'polypeptide(L)'
;MLMTSDPTDNIASHSFRSAFIGYFIAKELKADADKVLKMCLLHDIEEVRTGDHNWVHRRYVKIFDDEVRAQQLNNFAGAEELIKISDEYAERKTMEAKIAKDADLLDEIFLLREYARQGNKEAEFWLEPGDKDGNQQIKHMSTDLAKQIAKEAKKQNPNVWWFNLWTPNKRK
;
A
#
# COMPACT_ATOMS: atom_id res chain seq x y z
N MET A 1 -6.43 -7.24 7.74
CA MET A 1 -7.50 -6.81 8.67
C MET A 1 -7.12 -7.24 10.06
N LEU A 2 -6.91 -6.24 10.92
CA LEU A 2 -6.80 -6.45 12.35
C LEU A 2 -8.21 -6.54 12.94
N MET A 3 -8.38 -7.23 14.07
CA MET A 3 -9.66 -7.28 14.78
C MET A 3 -10.04 -5.92 15.39
N THR A 4 -9.10 -4.99 15.50
CA THR A 4 -9.34 -3.62 15.95
C THR A 4 -9.67 -2.73 14.76
N SER A 5 -10.78 -1.99 14.85
CA SER A 5 -11.13 -0.94 13.90
C SER A 5 -10.44 0.36 14.29
N ASP A 6 -9.65 0.93 13.38
CA ASP A 6 -9.06 2.26 13.49
C ASP A 6 -9.61 3.14 12.36
N PRO A 7 -10.34 4.22 12.66
CA PRO A 7 -10.91 5.09 11.62
C PRO A 7 -9.84 5.84 10.80
N THR A 8 -8.61 5.92 11.31
CA THR A 8 -7.48 6.57 10.62
C THR A 8 -6.82 5.65 9.61
N ASP A 9 -7.02 4.34 9.72
CA ASP A 9 -6.63 3.33 8.74
C ASP A 9 -7.80 3.07 7.78
N ASN A 10 -7.79 3.81 6.67
CA ASN A 10 -8.79 3.69 5.62
C ASN A 10 -8.13 3.70 4.24
N ILE A 11 -8.91 3.33 3.22
CA ILE A 11 -8.45 3.21 1.83
C ILE A 11 -7.80 4.50 1.33
N ALA A 12 -8.31 5.68 1.75
CA ALA A 12 -7.75 6.96 1.32
C ALA A 12 -6.39 7.26 1.95
N SER A 13 -6.21 7.01 3.26
CA SER A 13 -4.90 7.15 3.92
C SER A 13 -3.88 6.16 3.36
N HIS A 14 -4.30 4.92 3.13
CA HIS A 14 -3.48 3.89 2.50
C HIS A 14 -3.04 4.34 1.09
N SER A 15 -3.99 4.67 0.21
CA SER A 15 -3.71 5.12 -1.15
C SER A 15 -2.78 6.33 -1.21
N PHE A 16 -2.96 7.30 -0.29
CA PHE A 16 -2.11 8.48 -0.20
C PHE A 16 -0.65 8.12 0.14
N ARG A 17 -0.44 7.27 1.15
CA ARG A 17 0.90 6.89 1.60
C ARG A 17 1.56 5.92 0.61
N SER A 18 0.81 4.98 0.04
CA SER A 18 1.22 4.13 -1.09
C SER A 18 1.66 4.95 -2.31
N ALA A 19 0.97 6.06 -2.64
CA ALA A 19 1.36 6.93 -3.75
C ALA A 19 2.73 7.59 -3.53
N PHE A 20 3.01 8.10 -2.32
CA PHE A 20 4.32 8.68 -2.01
C PHE A 20 5.44 7.63 -1.98
N ILE A 21 5.19 6.46 -1.39
CA ILE A 21 6.15 5.35 -1.40
C ILE A 21 6.49 4.97 -2.84
N GLY A 22 5.46 4.77 -3.68
CA GLY A 22 5.61 4.44 -5.09
C GLY A 22 6.38 5.51 -5.86
N TYR A 23 6.09 6.79 -5.61
CA TYR A 23 6.83 7.91 -6.21
C TYR A 23 8.33 7.83 -5.91
N PHE A 24 8.73 7.67 -4.64
CA PHE A 24 10.15 7.63 -4.28
C PHE A 24 10.86 6.40 -4.87
N ILE A 25 10.21 5.23 -4.87
CA ILE A 25 10.77 4.02 -5.49
C ILE A 25 10.91 4.20 -7.00
N ALA A 26 9.91 4.79 -7.67
CA ALA A 26 9.97 5.09 -9.10
C ALA A 26 11.11 6.05 -9.43
N LYS A 27 11.34 7.07 -8.61
CA LYS A 27 12.49 7.99 -8.77
C LYS A 27 13.82 7.27 -8.66
N GLU A 28 13.98 6.40 -7.66
CA GLU A 28 15.23 5.65 -7.43
C GLU A 28 15.50 4.65 -8.56
N LEU A 29 14.46 3.95 -9.02
CA LEU A 29 14.56 2.96 -10.10
C LEU A 29 14.46 3.57 -11.52
N LYS A 30 14.33 4.90 -11.63
CA LYS A 30 14.19 5.65 -12.89
C LYS A 30 13.00 5.18 -13.75
N ALA A 31 11.91 4.77 -13.12
CA ALA A 31 10.64 4.45 -13.75
C ALA A 31 9.75 5.70 -13.93
N ASP A 32 8.63 5.56 -14.65
CA ASP A 32 7.67 6.66 -14.81
C ASP A 32 6.88 6.89 -13.50
N ALA A 33 7.29 7.94 -12.76
CA ALA A 33 6.70 8.27 -11.47
C ALA A 33 5.25 8.80 -11.58
N ASP A 34 4.86 9.45 -12.69
CA ASP A 34 3.49 9.91 -12.89
C ASP A 34 2.54 8.72 -13.07
N LYS A 35 2.95 7.75 -13.90
CA LYS A 35 2.20 6.51 -14.08
C LYS A 35 2.09 5.72 -12.77
N VAL A 36 3.18 5.58 -12.01
CA VAL A 36 3.14 4.91 -10.70
C VAL A 36 2.21 5.60 -9.72
N LEU A 37 2.24 6.94 -9.65
CA LEU A 37 1.31 7.71 -8.81
C LEU A 37 -0.15 7.42 -9.17
N LYS A 38 -0.49 7.45 -10.46
CA LYS A 38 -1.84 7.13 -10.94
C LYS A 38 -2.23 5.69 -10.57
N MET A 39 -1.33 4.72 -10.76
CA MET A 39 -1.58 3.33 -10.35
C MET A 39 -1.85 3.20 -8.85
N CYS A 40 -1.03 3.81 -7.99
CA CYS A 40 -1.25 3.78 -6.53
C CYS A 40 -2.56 4.47 -6.12
N LEU A 41 -2.98 5.53 -6.80
CA LEU A 41 -4.26 6.20 -6.49
C LEU A 41 -5.48 5.42 -6.97
N LEU A 42 -5.33 4.58 -8.00
CA LEU A 42 -6.43 3.83 -8.61
C LEU A 42 -6.57 2.39 -8.09
N HIS A 43 -5.55 1.84 -7.43
CA HIS A 43 -5.47 0.38 -7.23
C HIS A 43 -6.61 -0.24 -6.42
N ASP A 44 -7.21 0.53 -5.50
CA ASP A 44 -8.33 0.13 -4.64
C ASP A 44 -9.58 0.98 -4.89
N ILE A 45 -9.71 1.63 -6.05
CA ILE A 45 -10.82 2.55 -6.31
C ILE A 45 -12.19 1.85 -6.19
N GLU A 46 -12.25 0.55 -6.51
CA GLU A 46 -13.46 -0.27 -6.44
C GLU A 46 -13.96 -0.45 -5.01
N GLU A 47 -13.04 -0.42 -4.04
CA GLU A 47 -13.33 -0.63 -2.63
C GLU A 47 -14.19 0.49 -2.03
N VAL A 48 -14.30 1.64 -2.72
CA VAL A 48 -15.28 2.68 -2.38
C VAL A 48 -16.73 2.15 -2.43
N ARG A 49 -17.03 1.21 -3.33
CA ARG A 49 -18.37 0.60 -3.46
C ARG A 49 -18.45 -0.80 -2.86
N THR A 50 -17.33 -1.50 -2.76
CA THR A 50 -17.31 -2.92 -2.37
C THR A 50 -16.83 -3.12 -0.93
N GLY A 51 -16.07 -2.17 -0.35
CA GLY A 51 -15.35 -2.30 0.92
C GLY A 51 -13.96 -2.93 0.76
N ASP A 52 -13.15 -2.92 1.81
CA ASP A 52 -11.82 -3.56 1.83
C ASP A 52 -11.94 -5.08 2.01
N HIS A 53 -11.36 -5.82 1.04
CA HIS A 53 -11.39 -7.28 1.02
C HIS A 53 -10.03 -7.92 1.31
N ASN A 54 -9.79 -8.12 2.61
CA ASN A 54 -8.69 -8.95 3.09
C ASN A 54 -8.77 -10.43 2.61
N TRP A 55 -7.71 -11.19 2.92
CA TRP A 55 -7.56 -12.59 2.52
C TRP A 55 -8.68 -13.53 2.98
N VAL A 56 -9.33 -13.27 4.11
CA VAL A 56 -10.51 -14.03 4.58
C VAL A 56 -11.71 -13.73 3.70
N HIS A 57 -11.95 -12.45 3.37
CA HIS A 57 -13.05 -12.07 2.47
C HIS A 57 -12.90 -12.72 1.09
N ARG A 58 -11.68 -12.78 0.55
CA ARG A 58 -11.40 -13.44 -0.74
C ARG A 58 -11.81 -14.92 -0.79
N ARG A 59 -11.97 -15.59 0.35
CA ARG A 59 -12.43 -16.99 0.41
C ARG A 59 -13.94 -17.15 0.23
N TYR A 60 -14.72 -16.12 0.55
CA TYR A 60 -16.17 -16.20 0.69
C TYR A 60 -16.95 -15.15 -0.12
N VAL A 61 -16.27 -14.11 -0.60
CA VAL A 61 -16.87 -12.98 -1.33
C VAL A 61 -16.34 -12.96 -2.76
N LYS A 62 -17.24 -12.81 -3.72
CA LYS A 62 -16.92 -12.54 -5.12
C LYS A 62 -17.14 -11.06 -5.40
N ILE A 63 -16.11 -10.39 -5.90
CA ILE A 63 -16.15 -8.98 -6.30
C ILE A 63 -16.12 -8.90 -7.83
N PHE A 64 -16.79 -7.91 -8.39
CA PHE A 64 -16.86 -7.63 -9.82
C PHE A 64 -16.07 -6.36 -10.14
N ASP A 65 -14.77 -6.36 -9.84
CA ASP A 65 -13.91 -5.16 -9.89
C ASP A 65 -13.99 -4.42 -11.23
N ASP A 66 -13.95 -5.14 -12.35
CA ASP A 66 -14.01 -4.53 -13.69
C ASP A 66 -15.34 -3.82 -13.96
N GLU A 67 -16.46 -4.39 -13.48
CA GLU A 67 -17.77 -3.77 -13.60
C GLU A 67 -17.86 -2.52 -12.72
N VAL A 68 -17.37 -2.61 -11.48
CA VAL A 68 -17.37 -1.50 -10.53
C VAL A 68 -16.52 -0.34 -11.06
N ARG A 69 -15.30 -0.62 -11.50
CA ARG A 69 -14.37 0.36 -12.08
C ARG A 69 -14.96 1.04 -13.30
N ALA A 70 -15.48 0.26 -14.25
CA ALA A 70 -16.11 0.81 -15.45
C ALA A 70 -17.26 1.75 -15.09
N GLN A 71 -18.11 1.37 -14.13
CA GLN A 71 -19.21 2.23 -13.68
C GLN A 71 -18.78 3.44 -12.83
N GLN A 72 -17.67 3.36 -12.10
CA GLN A 72 -17.12 4.49 -11.33
C GLN A 72 -16.50 5.55 -12.23
N LEU A 73 -15.83 5.11 -13.30
CA LEU A 73 -15.11 6.00 -14.21
C LEU A 73 -15.95 6.44 -15.41
N ASN A 74 -17.11 5.81 -15.66
CA ASN A 74 -17.96 6.15 -16.79
C ASN A 74 -18.30 7.65 -16.84
N ASN A 75 -18.35 8.21 -18.06
CA ASN A 75 -18.69 9.60 -18.37
C ASN A 75 -17.73 10.68 -17.83
N PHE A 76 -16.57 10.32 -17.26
CA PHE A 76 -15.53 11.28 -16.90
C PHE A 76 -14.52 11.48 -18.03
N ALA A 77 -14.00 12.70 -18.16
CA ALA A 77 -12.87 12.96 -19.04
C ALA A 77 -11.64 12.17 -18.54
N GLY A 78 -10.95 11.48 -19.45
CA GLY A 78 -9.80 10.63 -19.12
C GLY A 78 -10.15 9.22 -18.61
N ALA A 79 -11.42 8.82 -18.58
CA ALA A 79 -11.82 7.49 -18.12
C ALA A 79 -11.08 6.34 -18.83
N GLU A 80 -10.93 6.41 -20.15
CA GLU A 80 -10.19 5.39 -20.93
C GLU A 80 -8.72 5.29 -20.52
N GLU A 81 -8.06 6.40 -20.18
CA GLU A 81 -6.68 6.40 -19.68
C GLU A 81 -6.61 5.68 -18.34
N LEU A 82 -7.49 6.04 -17.40
CA LEU A 82 -7.49 5.47 -16.06
C LEU A 82 -7.81 3.97 -16.08
N ILE A 83 -8.76 3.53 -16.91
CA ILE A 83 -9.07 2.10 -17.10
C ILE A 83 -7.83 1.36 -17.64
N LYS A 84 -7.16 1.88 -18.68
CA LYS A 84 -5.93 1.27 -19.21
C LYS A 84 -4.82 1.19 -18.16
N ILE A 85 -4.68 2.21 -17.31
CA ILE A 85 -3.70 2.20 -16.21
C ILE A 85 -4.06 1.13 -15.18
N SER A 86 -5.33 0.99 -14.81
CA SER A 86 -5.80 -0.06 -13.89
C SER A 86 -5.60 -1.47 -14.47
N ASP A 87 -5.86 -1.66 -15.76
CA ASP A 87 -5.63 -2.94 -16.46
C ASP A 87 -4.13 -3.28 -16.49
N GLU A 88 -3.28 -2.32 -16.84
CA GLU A 88 -1.82 -2.47 -16.82
C GLU A 88 -1.31 -2.81 -15.41
N TYR A 89 -1.85 -2.13 -14.40
CA TYR A 89 -1.60 -2.47 -13.01
C TYR A 89 -1.96 -3.93 -12.78
N ALA A 90 -3.22 -4.34 -13.00
CA ALA A 90 -3.73 -5.68 -12.75
C ALA A 90 -2.88 -6.81 -13.36
N GLU A 91 -2.31 -6.60 -14.55
CA GLU A 91 -1.42 -7.57 -15.20
C GLU A 91 -0.07 -7.75 -14.50
N ARG A 92 0.41 -6.75 -13.74
CA ARG A 92 1.68 -6.78 -12.99
C ARG A 92 2.93 -7.08 -13.84
N LYS A 93 2.91 -6.74 -15.13
CA LYS A 93 4.03 -7.03 -16.05
C LYS A 93 5.06 -5.90 -16.11
N THR A 94 4.61 -4.65 -16.17
CA THR A 94 5.47 -3.46 -16.31
C THR A 94 6.22 -3.14 -15.02
N MET A 95 7.29 -2.35 -15.13
CA MET A 95 8.07 -1.93 -13.96
C MET A 95 7.20 -1.05 -13.05
N GLU A 96 6.41 -0.16 -13.63
CA GLU A 96 5.51 0.76 -12.94
C GLU A 96 4.43 -0.01 -12.15
N ALA A 97 3.79 -1.02 -12.77
CA ALA A 97 2.80 -1.86 -12.10
C ALA A 97 3.40 -2.64 -10.92
N LYS A 98 4.65 -3.11 -11.07
CA LYS A 98 5.40 -3.79 -10.01
C LYS A 98 5.75 -2.84 -8.87
N ILE A 99 6.21 -1.64 -9.17
CA ILE A 99 6.52 -0.61 -8.17
C ILE A 99 5.26 -0.20 -7.41
N ALA A 100 4.13 0.01 -8.10
CA ALA A 100 2.87 0.35 -7.45
C ALA A 100 2.41 -0.76 -6.49
N LYS A 101 2.55 -2.03 -6.86
CA LYS A 101 2.24 -3.14 -5.96
C LYS A 101 3.22 -3.26 -4.79
N ASP A 102 4.50 -3.01 -5.04
CA ASP A 102 5.50 -2.97 -3.98
C ASP A 102 5.21 -1.86 -2.96
N ALA A 103 4.73 -0.71 -3.44
CA ALA A 103 4.37 0.43 -2.59
C ALA A 103 3.16 0.14 -1.70
N ASP A 104 2.10 -0.46 -2.26
CA ASP A 104 0.93 -0.98 -1.53
C ASP A 104 1.38 -1.95 -0.41
N LEU A 105 2.19 -2.96 -0.73
CA LEU A 105 2.69 -3.92 0.25
C LEU A 105 3.61 -3.30 1.31
N LEU A 106 4.40 -2.28 0.94
CA LEU A 106 5.25 -1.55 1.89
C LEU A 106 4.42 -0.72 2.86
N ASP A 107 3.35 -0.09 2.38
CA ASP A 107 2.43 0.67 3.20
C ASP A 107 1.81 -0.20 4.30
N GLU A 108 1.36 -1.41 3.92
CA GLU A 108 0.84 -2.40 4.85
C GLU A 108 1.89 -2.75 5.93
N ILE A 109 3.15 -2.98 5.53
CA ILE A 109 4.24 -3.26 6.48
C ILE A 109 4.48 -2.08 7.44
N PHE A 110 4.43 -0.85 6.94
CA PHE A 110 4.64 0.34 7.76
C PHE A 110 3.52 0.49 8.79
N LEU A 111 2.27 0.33 8.35
CA LEU A 111 1.09 0.35 9.22
C LEU A 111 1.18 -0.71 10.32
N LEU A 112 1.44 -1.96 9.94
CA LEU A 112 1.56 -3.05 10.90
C LEU A 112 2.70 -2.80 11.89
N ARG A 113 3.79 -2.14 11.46
CA ARG A 113 4.91 -1.79 12.33
C ARG A 113 4.54 -0.73 13.35
N GLU A 114 3.78 0.27 12.92
CA GLU A 114 3.19 1.30 13.77
C GLU A 114 2.27 0.67 14.81
N TYR A 115 1.36 -0.22 14.40
CA TYR A 115 0.45 -0.91 15.32
C TYR A 115 1.15 -1.86 16.29
N ALA A 116 2.12 -2.65 15.82
CA ALA A 116 2.94 -3.49 16.68
C ALA A 116 3.66 -2.63 17.74
N ARG A 117 4.12 -1.42 17.37
CA ARG A 117 4.74 -0.49 18.31
C ARG A 117 3.75 0.05 19.36
N GLN A 118 2.47 0.17 19.01
CA GLN A 118 1.39 0.53 19.93
C GLN A 118 0.96 -0.64 20.84
N GLY A 119 1.53 -1.84 20.66
CA GLY A 119 1.22 -3.03 21.45
C GLY A 119 0.15 -3.94 20.83
N ASN A 120 -0.21 -3.72 19.55
CA ASN A 120 -1.12 -4.61 18.85
C ASN A 120 -0.40 -5.94 18.50
N LYS A 121 -0.73 -7.00 19.25
CA LYS A 121 -0.14 -8.33 19.09
C LYS A 121 -0.50 -9.01 17.77
N GLU A 122 -1.66 -8.68 17.21
CA GLU A 122 -2.07 -9.23 15.92
C GLU A 122 -1.21 -8.62 14.80
N ALA A 123 -0.95 -7.31 14.86
CA ALA A 123 -0.05 -6.66 13.91
C ALA A 123 1.39 -7.21 14.00
N GLU A 124 1.86 -7.51 15.21
CA GLU A 124 3.13 -8.20 15.42
C GLU A 124 3.14 -9.58 14.76
N PHE A 125 2.09 -10.39 14.97
CA PHE A 125 1.93 -11.69 14.33
C PHE A 125 1.94 -11.60 12.79
N TRP A 126 1.25 -10.62 12.21
CA TRP A 126 1.24 -10.41 10.74
C TRP A 126 2.58 -9.93 10.19
N LEU A 127 3.38 -9.23 10.99
CA LEU A 127 4.74 -8.83 10.61
C LEU A 127 5.76 -9.95 10.74
N GLU A 128 5.54 -10.91 11.63
CA GLU A 128 6.47 -12.01 11.81
C GLU A 128 6.62 -12.84 10.52
N PRO A 129 7.80 -13.42 10.27
CA PRO A 129 7.94 -14.39 9.20
C PRO A 129 7.08 -15.62 9.56
N GLY A 130 5.93 -15.76 8.89
CA GLY A 130 5.18 -17.01 8.94
C GLY A 130 6.05 -18.21 8.58
N ASP A 131 5.68 -19.39 9.11
CA ASP A 131 6.44 -20.66 9.04
C ASP A 131 7.23 -20.86 7.74
N LYS A 132 8.51 -21.24 7.91
CA LYS A 132 9.53 -21.72 6.94
C LYS A 132 9.80 -20.90 5.66
N ASP A 133 8.86 -20.12 5.16
CA ASP A 133 8.92 -19.50 3.85
C ASP A 133 9.07 -17.96 3.90
N GLY A 134 8.87 -17.33 5.07
CA GLY A 134 9.03 -15.89 5.26
C GLY A 134 7.73 -15.07 5.14
N ASN A 135 7.83 -13.78 5.45
CA ASN A 135 6.70 -12.84 5.50
C ASN A 135 6.04 -12.69 4.11
N GLN A 136 4.71 -12.83 4.07
CA GLN A 136 3.95 -12.95 2.82
C GLN A 136 4.04 -11.68 1.96
N GLN A 137 3.97 -10.50 2.59
CA GLN A 137 4.08 -9.22 1.89
C GLN A 137 5.41 -9.15 1.12
N ILE A 138 6.53 -9.49 1.77
CA ILE A 138 7.87 -9.45 1.13
C ILE A 138 8.01 -10.46 -0.01
N LYS A 139 7.35 -11.63 0.06
CA LYS A 139 7.38 -12.62 -1.04
C LYS A 139 6.72 -12.11 -2.31
N HIS A 140 5.64 -11.34 -2.16
CA HIS A 140 4.89 -10.78 -3.27
C HIS A 140 5.52 -9.50 -3.85
N MET A 141 6.57 -8.98 -3.21
CA MET A 141 7.33 -7.86 -3.76
C MET A 141 8.16 -8.27 -4.97
N SER A 142 8.19 -7.38 -5.96
CA SER A 142 8.88 -7.59 -7.22
C SER A 142 10.30 -7.04 -7.19
N THR A 143 10.50 -5.82 -6.71
CA THR A 143 11.79 -5.14 -6.76
C THR A 143 12.67 -5.47 -5.55
N ASP A 144 13.98 -5.55 -5.77
CA ASP A 144 14.94 -5.77 -4.68
C ASP A 144 14.99 -4.59 -3.71
N LEU A 145 14.79 -3.37 -4.23
CA LEU A 145 14.72 -2.16 -3.42
C LEU A 145 13.56 -2.23 -2.42
N ALA A 146 12.35 -2.59 -2.86
CA ALA A 146 11.20 -2.72 -1.97
C ALA A 146 11.44 -3.79 -0.90
N LYS A 147 12.01 -4.94 -1.27
CA LYS A 147 12.39 -5.99 -0.31
C LYS A 147 13.40 -5.51 0.72
N GLN A 148 14.36 -4.68 0.33
CA GLN A 148 15.33 -4.08 1.26
C GLN A 148 14.65 -3.10 2.21
N ILE A 149 13.83 -2.18 1.69
CA ILE A 149 13.07 -1.21 2.49
C ILE A 149 12.20 -1.95 3.52
N ALA A 150 11.46 -2.99 3.09
CA ALA A 150 10.60 -3.79 3.96
C ALA A 150 11.38 -4.43 5.10
N LYS A 151 12.56 -5.03 4.81
CA LYS A 151 13.41 -5.66 5.83
C LYS A 151 13.92 -4.66 6.86
N GLU A 152 14.24 -3.43 6.44
CA GLU A 152 14.72 -2.39 7.33
C GLU A 152 13.58 -1.75 8.14
N ALA A 153 12.44 -1.45 7.51
CA ALA A 153 11.28 -0.87 8.18
C ALA A 153 10.79 -1.73 9.35
N LYS A 154 10.80 -3.05 9.21
CA LYS A 154 10.45 -4.00 10.28
C LYS A 154 11.34 -3.88 11.52
N LYS A 155 12.62 -3.51 11.36
CA LYS A 155 13.59 -3.39 12.46
C LYS A 155 13.54 -2.02 13.12
N GLN A 156 13.14 -0.99 12.37
CA GLN A 156 13.17 0.39 12.85
C GLN A 156 12.04 0.69 13.82
N ASN A 157 12.24 1.73 14.62
CA ASN A 157 11.19 2.30 15.45
C ASN A 157 10.55 3.47 14.69
N PRO A 158 9.24 3.41 14.37
CA PRO A 158 8.59 4.42 13.54
C PRO A 158 8.62 5.83 14.15
N ASN A 159 8.88 5.96 15.46
CA ASN A 159 8.91 7.25 16.15
C ASN A 159 10.26 7.98 16.08
N VAL A 160 11.29 7.38 15.46
CA VAL A 160 12.65 7.96 15.46
C VAL A 160 12.70 9.37 14.85
N TRP A 161 11.82 9.68 13.90
CA TRP A 161 11.82 10.97 13.20
C TRP A 161 11.59 12.18 14.12
N TRP A 162 10.97 11.99 15.29
CA TRP A 162 10.65 13.08 16.22
C TRP A 162 11.35 13.04 17.57
N PHE A 163 12.20 12.05 17.84
CA PHE A 163 12.86 11.88 19.15
C PHE A 163 13.70 13.09 19.57
N ASN A 164 14.29 13.81 18.63
CA ASN A 164 15.13 14.99 18.89
C ASN A 164 14.43 16.31 18.57
N LEU A 165 13.10 16.31 18.36
CA LEU A 165 12.34 17.52 17.99
C LEU A 165 11.82 18.31 19.20
N TRP A 166 11.95 17.80 20.42
CA TRP A 166 11.52 18.56 21.59
C TRP A 166 12.33 19.86 21.71
N THR A 167 11.61 20.97 21.78
CA THR A 167 12.19 22.28 22.02
C THR A 167 11.21 23.12 22.84
N PRO A 168 11.68 23.83 23.89
CA PRO A 168 10.84 24.77 24.63
C PRO A 168 10.58 26.06 23.83
N ASN A 169 11.35 26.30 22.77
CA ASN A 169 11.25 27.51 21.95
C ASN A 169 10.28 27.28 20.78
N LYS A 170 9.13 27.98 20.79
CA LYS A 170 8.25 28.06 19.61
C LYS A 170 9.03 28.71 18.45
N ARG A 171 9.04 28.08 17.27
CA ARG A 171 9.56 28.72 16.06
C ARG A 171 8.71 29.96 15.77
N LYS A 172 9.37 31.12 15.61
CA LYS A 172 8.73 32.38 15.19
C LYS A 172 8.45 32.38 13.71
#